data_AF-A0AAN0NGD0-F1
#
_entry.id   AF-A0AAN0NGD0-F1
#
_cell.length_a   1.000
_cell.length_b   1.000
_cell.length_c   1.000
_cell.angle_alpha   90.00
_cell.angle_beta   90.00
_cell.angle_gamma   90.00
#
_symmetry.space_group_name_H-M   'P 1'
#
loop_
_entity.id
_entity.type
_entity.pdbx_description
1 polymer ?
#
loop_
_entity_poly.entity_id
_entity_poly.type
_entity_poly.pdbx_seq_one_letter_code
_entity_poly.pdbx_strand_id
1 'polypeptide(L)'
;MEPQLIAIALIVPFVVVFIYAGLHEYRRYKSEGRAKYGLVYDEETGTTHVTGIPEDDEGYDPSDFDPSDHNEPEETNTQRDART
;
A
#
# COMPACT_ATOMS: atom_id res chain seq x y z
N MET A 1 -32.11 13.20 -34.88
CA MET A 1 -30.83 13.17 -34.13
C MET A 1 -29.88 12.29 -34.90
N GLU A 2 -28.69 12.78 -35.26
CA GLU A 2 -27.65 11.95 -35.88
C GLU A 2 -27.23 10.84 -34.90
N PRO A 3 -27.23 9.56 -35.29
CA PRO A 3 -26.77 8.46 -34.43
C PRO A 3 -25.34 8.66 -33.90
N GLN A 4 -24.50 9.32 -34.69
CA GLN A 4 -23.13 9.67 -34.32
C GLN A 4 -23.08 10.60 -33.11
N LEU A 5 -23.99 11.58 -33.04
CA LEU A 5 -24.05 12.52 -31.90
C LEU A 5 -24.43 11.80 -30.60
N ILE A 6 -25.31 10.80 -30.68
CA ILE A 6 -25.68 9.98 -29.51
C ILE A 6 -24.48 9.17 -29.03
N ALA A 7 -23.75 8.52 -29.94
CA ALA A 7 -22.53 7.77 -29.60
C ALA A 7 -21.46 8.67 -28.95
N ILE A 8 -21.23 9.87 -29.52
CA ILE A 8 -20.29 10.84 -28.94
C ILE A 8 -20.73 11.27 -27.55
N ALA A 9 -22.01 11.61 -27.37
CA ALA A 9 -22.54 12.03 -26.07
C ALA A 9 -22.37 10.96 -24.98
N LEU A 10 -22.49 9.67 -25.35
CA LEU A 10 -22.28 8.56 -24.44
C LEU A 10 -20.80 8.36 -24.09
N ILE A 11 -19.88 8.57 -25.03
CA ILE A 11 -18.44 8.30 -24.85
C ILE A 11 -17.71 9.46 -24.17
N VAL A 12 -18.08 10.71 -24.46
CA VAL A 12 -17.45 11.93 -23.92
C VAL A 12 -17.25 11.91 -22.40
N PRO A 13 -18.22 11.56 -21.53
CA PRO A 13 -18.00 11.57 -20.09
C PRO A 13 -16.88 10.60 -19.68
N PHE A 14 -16.76 9.43 -20.31
CA PHE A 14 -15.68 8.49 -20.02
C PHE A 14 -14.33 9.07 -20.46
N VAL A 15 -14.26 9.63 -21.67
CA VAL A 15 -13.03 10.25 -22.19
C VAL A 15 -12.55 11.36 -21.24
N VAL A 16 -13.46 12.19 -20.74
CA VAL A 16 -13.13 13.24 -19.76
C VAL A 16 -12.55 12.64 -18.47
N VAL A 17 -13.16 11.58 -17.93
CA VAL A 17 -12.66 10.89 -16.73
C VAL A 17 -11.27 10.30 -16.96
N PHE A 18 -11.02 9.66 -18.11
CA PHE A 18 -9.72 9.07 -18.43
C PHE A 18 -8.63 10.12 -18.62
N ILE A 19 -8.94 11.24 -19.29
CA ILE A 19 -8.01 12.37 -19.42
C ILE A 19 -7.66 12.94 -18.04
N TYR A 20 -8.67 13.15 -17.19
CA TYR A 20 -8.45 13.65 -15.83
C TYR A 20 -7.58 12.69 -15.01
N ALA A 21 -7.90 11.39 -15.02
CA ALA A 21 -7.14 10.39 -14.30
C ALA A 21 -5.69 10.32 -14.77
N GLY A 22 -5.45 10.38 -16.10
CA GLY A 22 -4.10 10.41 -16.66
C GLY A 22 -3.31 11.65 -16.26
N LEU A 23 -3.93 12.83 -16.28
CA LEU A 23 -3.30 14.07 -15.82
C LEU A 23 -3.00 14.04 -14.32
N HIS A 24 -3.93 13.51 -13.53
CA HIS A 24 -3.78 13.34 -12.09
C HIS A 24 -2.60 12.42 -11.77
N GLU A 25 -2.56 11.25 -12.40
CA GLU A 25 -1.48 10.27 -12.21
C GLU A 25 -0.14 10.78 -12.73
N TYR A 26 -0.10 11.52 -13.84
CA TYR A 26 1.12 12.16 -14.32
C TYR A 26 1.67 13.18 -13.31
N ARG A 27 0.79 13.97 -12.69
CA ARG A 27 1.18 14.92 -11.63
C ARG A 27 1.68 14.19 -10.39
N ARG A 28 0.98 13.14 -9.96
CA ARG A 28 1.38 12.26 -8.86
C ARG A 28 2.75 11.65 -9.11
N TYR A 29 2.97 11.07 -10.30
CA TYR A 29 4.25 10.49 -10.70
C TYR A 29 5.40 11.51 -10.62
N LYS A 30 5.15 12.76 -11.01
CA LYS A 30 6.17 13.81 -10.93
C LYS A 30 6.48 14.25 -9.49
N SER A 31 5.52 14.16 -8.56
CA SER A 31 5.72 14.54 -7.15
C SER A 31 6.25 13.40 -6.29
N GLU A 32 5.79 12.18 -6.51
CA GLU A 32 5.99 11.02 -5.62
C GLU A 32 6.86 9.91 -6.24
N GLY A 33 7.21 10.00 -7.53
CA GLY A 33 7.98 8.96 -8.21
C GLY A 33 7.16 7.75 -8.67
N ARG A 34 7.83 6.62 -8.88
CA ARG A 34 7.17 5.38 -9.33
C ARG A 34 6.27 4.87 -8.21
N ALA A 35 5.02 4.54 -8.55
CA ALA A 35 4.17 3.84 -7.59
C ALA A 35 4.76 2.44 -7.33
N LYS A 36 5.20 2.20 -6.10
CA LYS A 36 5.42 0.86 -5.56
C LYS A 36 4.10 0.43 -4.93
N TYR A 37 3.47 -0.60 -5.46
CA TYR A 37 2.26 -1.13 -4.84
C TYR A 37 2.65 -2.23 -3.87
N GLY A 38 2.05 -2.21 -2.70
CA GLY A 38 2.26 -3.26 -1.72
C GLY A 38 1.20 -3.22 -0.63
N LEU A 39 1.42 -4.08 0.34
CA LEU A 39 0.52 -4.30 1.44
C LEU A 39 0.86 -3.32 2.56
N VAL A 40 -0.14 -2.66 3.15
CA VAL A 40 0.03 -1.70 4.25
C VAL A 40 -0.87 -2.11 5.41
N TYR A 41 -0.31 -2.11 6.62
CA TYR A 41 -1.03 -2.40 7.85
C TYR A 41 -1.67 -1.12 8.42
N ASP A 42 -2.95 -1.18 8.72
CA ASP A 42 -3.74 -0.13 9.35
C ASP A 42 -3.90 -0.49 10.84
N GLU A 43 -3.19 0.24 11.71
CA GLU A 43 -3.20 0.02 13.16
C GLU A 43 -4.54 0.37 13.82
N GLU A 44 -5.30 1.31 13.25
CA GLU A 44 -6.57 1.77 13.81
C GLU A 44 -7.65 0.69 13.68
N THR A 45 -7.66 0.01 12.54
CA THR A 45 -8.63 -1.06 12.24
C THR A 45 -8.08 -2.46 12.47
N GLY A 46 -6.76 -2.60 12.64
CA GLY A 46 -6.07 -3.89 12.74
C GLY A 46 -6.14 -4.70 11.45
N THR A 47 -6.28 -4.05 10.29
CA THR A 47 -6.46 -4.72 8.99
C THR A 47 -5.35 -4.36 8.02
N THR A 48 -5.21 -5.14 6.97
CA THR A 48 -4.16 -4.93 5.97
C THR A 48 -4.78 -4.75 4.59
N HIS A 49 -4.31 -3.75 3.84
CA HIS A 49 -4.86 -3.40 2.52
C HIS A 49 -3.77 -3.10 1.49
N VAL A 50 -4.09 -3.28 0.21
CA VAL A 50 -3.16 -2.95 -0.88
C VAL A 50 -3.32 -1.49 -1.26
N THR A 51 -2.23 -0.74 -1.24
CA THR A 51 -2.19 0.67 -1.65
C THR A 51 -0.85 1.03 -2.30
N GLY A 52 -0.76 2.27 -2.80
CA GLY A 52 0.51 2.85 -3.23
C GLY A 52 1.37 3.18 -2.01
N ILE A 53 2.61 2.68 -2.03
CA ILE A 53 3.63 2.91 -1.01
C ILE A 53 4.65 3.90 -1.61
N PRO A 54 5.00 4.98 -0.89
CA PRO A 54 6.10 5.88 -1.27
C PRO A 54 7.39 5.10 -1.55
N GLU A 55 8.27 5.62 -2.41
CA GLU A 55 9.54 4.93 -2.71
C GLU A 55 10.42 4.74 -1.46
N ASP A 56 10.33 5.65 -0.50
CA ASP A 56 11.08 5.63 0.75
C ASP A 56 10.49 4.67 1.81
N ASP A 57 9.30 4.11 1.55
CA ASP A 57 8.61 3.21 2.48
C ASP A 57 8.64 1.75 1.99
N GLU A 58 8.73 0.84 2.95
CA GLU A 58 8.61 -0.60 2.75
C GLU A 58 7.18 -1.06 3.02
N GLY A 59 6.69 -1.98 2.20
CA GLY A 59 5.37 -2.56 2.42
C GLY A 59 5.41 -3.53 3.58
N TYR A 60 4.31 -3.64 4.30
CA TYR A 60 4.11 -4.65 5.31
C TYR A 60 4.22 -6.05 4.69
N ASP A 61 5.16 -6.85 5.17
CA ASP A 61 5.26 -8.27 4.84
C ASP A 61 4.65 -9.11 5.98
N PRO A 62 3.54 -9.83 5.76
CA PRO A 62 2.94 -10.68 6.78
C PRO A 62 3.86 -11.83 7.23
N SER A 63 4.87 -12.18 6.44
CA SER A 63 5.83 -13.22 6.78
C SER A 63 6.91 -12.76 7.75
N ASP A 64 7.11 -11.44 7.90
CA ASP A 64 7.98 -10.85 8.92
C ASP A 64 7.31 -10.82 10.30
N PHE A 65 6.00 -11.00 10.38
CA PHE A 65 5.26 -11.00 11.65
C PHE A 65 5.30 -12.39 12.32
N ASP A 66 6.09 -12.53 13.38
CA ASP A 66 6.13 -13.73 14.23
C ASP A 66 5.33 -13.52 15.54
N PRO A 67 4.14 -14.12 15.70
CA PRO A 67 3.36 -14.02 16.94
C PRO A 67 4.02 -14.74 18.13
N SER A 68 5.05 -15.56 17.90
CA SER A 68 5.77 -16.28 18.95
C SER A 68 6.87 -15.45 19.64
N ASP A 69 7.30 -14.33 19.06
CA ASP A 69 8.28 -13.40 19.66
C ASP A 69 7.77 -12.74 20.97
N HIS A 70 6.45 -12.63 21.14
CA HIS A 70 5.85 -12.15 22.40
C HIS A 70 5.71 -13.21 23.49
N ASN A 71 6.06 -14.46 23.20
CA ASN A 71 6.01 -15.57 24.13
C ASN A 71 7.38 -15.92 24.73
N GLU A 72 8.41 -15.05 24.63
CA GLU A 72 9.64 -15.25 25.39
C GLU A 72 9.34 -15.10 26.89
N PRO A 73 9.37 -16.18 27.70
CA PRO A 73 9.43 -16.00 29.14
C PRO A 73 10.71 -15.22 29.47
N GLU A 74 10.63 -14.27 30.40
CA GLU A 74 11.82 -13.64 31.01
C GLU A 74 12.67 -14.72 31.73
N GLU A 75 13.43 -15.53 31.00
CA GLU A 75 14.37 -16.47 31.57
C GLU A 75 15.62 -15.72 32.00
N THR A 76 15.52 -15.12 33.19
CA THR A 76 16.55 -15.13 34.24
C THR A 76 17.97 -15.40 33.74
N ASN A 77 18.65 -14.35 33.26
CA ASN A 77 20.11 -14.32 33.07
C ASN A 77 20.82 -14.32 34.44
N THR A 78 20.67 -15.39 35.25
CA THR A 78 21.40 -15.51 36.53
C THR A 78 21.98 -16.91 36.76
N GLN A 79 22.07 -17.74 35.73
CA GLN A 79 22.63 -19.09 35.88
C GLN A 79 23.61 -19.46 34.75
N ARG A 80 24.58 -18.57 34.47
CA ARG A 80 25.71 -18.90 33.58
C ARG A 80 27.11 -18.62 34.16
N ASP A 81 27.22 -18.20 35.42
CA ASP A 81 28.50 -17.84 36.07
C ASP A 81 28.98 -18.81 37.19
N ALA A 82 28.35 -19.97 37.40
CA ALA A 82 28.72 -20.89 38.49
C ALA A 82 29.50 -22.15 38.05
N ARG A 83 30.08 -22.16 36.85
CA ARG A 83 30.92 -23.28 36.39
C ARG A 83 32.17 -22.77 35.67
N THR A 84 33.08 -22.19 36.44
CA THR A 84 34.51 -22.09 36.11
C THR A 84 35.31 -22.44 37.36
#